data_AF-A0A1A7BGI4-F1
#
_entry.id   AF-A0A1A7BGI4-F1
#
_cell.length_a   1.000
_cell.length_b   1.000
_cell.length_c   1.000
_cell.angle_alpha   90.00
_cell.angle_beta   90.00
_cell.angle_gamma   90.00
#
_symmetry.space_group_name_H-M   'P 1'
#
loop_
_entity.id
_entity.type
_entity.pdbx_description
1 polymer ?
#
loop_
_entity_poly.entity_id
_entity_poly.type
_entity_poly.pdbx_seq_one_letter_code
_entity_poly.pdbx_strand_id
1 'polypeptide(L)'
;MGEVPEARAPAQTGKDMLMGDSAAAMIEQLGLAPHPEGGWYKETWRGEPGADGRAGGTAIIFLLRAGEASHWHRVDASELWLWQAGDPLELRLAASDAGPVRTVTLGKDIATGQQLQGLVAKDEWQAARPFGEPQHGYTLVSCVVVPGFDFAGFTLAPEGWEPQA
;
A
#
# COMPACT_ATOMS: atom_id res chain seq x y z
N MET A 1 27.97 -42.67 -40.89
CA MET A 1 27.21 -41.44 -40.59
C MET A 1 26.75 -41.58 -39.15
N GLY A 2 27.44 -40.92 -38.21
CA GLY A 2 27.13 -40.99 -36.79
C GLY A 2 26.25 -39.81 -36.38
N GLU A 3 25.18 -40.09 -35.64
CA GLU A 3 24.34 -39.08 -35.00
C GLU A 3 25.11 -38.41 -33.86
N VAL A 4 25.06 -37.08 -33.81
CA VAL A 4 25.58 -36.28 -32.71
C VAL A 4 24.47 -36.19 -31.66
N PRO A 5 24.70 -36.46 -30.36
CA PRO A 5 23.67 -36.30 -29.35
C PRO A 5 23.40 -34.81 -29.11
N GLU A 6 22.12 -34.42 -29.12
CA GLU A 6 21.70 -33.09 -28.67
C GLU A 6 22.06 -32.90 -27.19
N ALA A 7 22.74 -31.80 -26.90
CA ALA A 7 23.06 -31.41 -25.54
C ALA A 7 21.75 -31.11 -24.78
N ARG A 8 21.48 -31.92 -23.74
CA ARG A 8 20.38 -31.70 -22.81
C ARG A 8 20.62 -30.36 -22.10
N ALA A 9 19.66 -29.43 -22.21
CA ALA A 9 19.70 -28.16 -21.50
C ALA A 9 19.91 -28.40 -19.98
N PRO A 10 20.69 -27.55 -19.30
CA PRO A 10 20.95 -27.76 -17.88
C PRO A 10 19.64 -27.68 -17.10
N ALA A 11 19.46 -28.62 -16.17
CA ALA A 11 18.36 -28.56 -15.22
C ALA A 11 18.46 -27.26 -14.42
N GLN A 12 17.42 -26.44 -14.46
CA GLN A 12 17.30 -25.25 -13.64
C GLN A 12 17.41 -25.65 -12.16
N THR A 13 18.44 -25.13 -11.50
CA THR A 13 18.68 -25.34 -10.07
C THR A 13 17.53 -24.74 -9.27
N GLY A 14 17.01 -25.47 -8.28
CA GLY A 14 15.82 -25.14 -7.48
C GLY A 14 15.87 -23.87 -6.61
N LYS A 15 16.69 -22.88 -6.97
CA LYS A 15 16.71 -21.53 -6.40
C LYS A 15 15.73 -20.59 -7.11
N ASP A 16 15.40 -20.85 -8.37
CA ASP A 16 14.41 -20.07 -9.15
C ASP A 16 12.95 -20.41 -8.78
N MET A 17 12.74 -21.49 -8.02
CA MET A 17 11.44 -21.89 -7.49
C MET A 17 11.02 -21.14 -6.21
N LEU A 18 11.80 -20.14 -5.77
CA LEU A 18 11.45 -19.21 -4.68
C LEU A 18 10.45 -18.12 -5.13
N MET A 19 9.75 -18.31 -6.25
CA MET A 19 8.68 -17.45 -6.77
C MET A 19 7.35 -17.55 -5.99
N GLY A 20 7.42 -17.61 -4.65
CA GLY A 20 6.24 -17.65 -3.77
C GLY A 20 5.78 -16.28 -3.25
N ASP A 21 6.72 -15.34 -3.09
CA ASP A 21 6.49 -14.07 -2.35
C ASP A 21 6.83 -12.81 -3.17
N SER A 22 6.87 -12.91 -4.50
CA SER A 22 7.05 -11.69 -5.31
C SER A 22 5.82 -10.79 -5.22
N ALA A 23 6.01 -9.48 -5.26
CA ALA A 23 4.91 -8.52 -5.24
C ALA A 23 3.85 -8.81 -6.33
N ALA A 24 4.28 -9.27 -7.51
CA ALA A 24 3.40 -9.68 -8.60
C ALA A 24 2.53 -10.89 -8.23
N ALA A 25 3.13 -11.90 -7.58
CA ALA A 25 2.38 -13.06 -7.10
C ALA A 25 1.34 -12.66 -6.04
N MET A 26 1.69 -11.73 -5.13
CA MET A 26 0.72 -11.21 -4.15
C MET A 26 -0.43 -10.44 -4.82
N ILE A 27 -0.13 -9.56 -5.78
CA ILE A 27 -1.15 -8.83 -6.54
C ILE A 27 -2.13 -9.80 -7.21
N GLU A 28 -1.61 -10.85 -7.86
CA GLU A 28 -2.42 -11.86 -8.53
C GLU A 28 -3.26 -12.68 -7.53
N GLN A 29 -2.64 -13.24 -6.50
CA GLN A 29 -3.30 -14.12 -5.52
C GLN A 29 -4.38 -13.38 -4.71
N LEU A 30 -4.16 -12.11 -4.38
CA LEU A 30 -5.11 -11.28 -3.65
C LEU A 30 -6.17 -10.66 -4.59
N GLY A 31 -5.92 -10.67 -5.90
CA GLY A 31 -6.77 -10.09 -6.93
C GLY A 31 -6.84 -8.56 -6.82
N LEU A 32 -5.68 -7.91 -6.66
CA LEU A 32 -5.58 -6.46 -6.52
C LEU A 32 -5.65 -5.77 -7.89
N ALA A 33 -6.26 -4.59 -7.93
CA ALA A 33 -6.32 -3.71 -9.11
C ALA A 33 -5.53 -2.42 -8.85
N PRO A 34 -5.05 -1.70 -9.88
CA PRO A 34 -4.40 -0.41 -9.70
C PRO A 34 -5.31 0.61 -8.98
N HIS A 35 -4.76 1.36 -8.02
CA HIS A 35 -5.47 2.45 -7.35
C HIS A 35 -5.18 3.81 -8.04
N PRO A 36 -6.14 4.75 -8.11
CA PRO A 36 -5.91 6.07 -8.71
C PRO A 36 -4.76 6.88 -8.10
N GLU A 37 -4.47 6.69 -6.81
CA GLU A 37 -3.37 7.37 -6.12
C GLU A 37 -2.00 6.69 -6.32
N GLY A 38 -1.95 5.56 -7.04
CA GLY A 38 -0.79 4.67 -7.12
C GLY A 38 -0.92 3.44 -6.22
N GLY A 39 -0.17 2.40 -6.54
CA GLY A 39 -0.26 1.10 -5.87
C GLY A 39 -1.42 0.23 -6.34
N TRP A 40 -1.71 -0.81 -5.56
CA TRP A 40 -2.63 -1.88 -5.89
C TRP A 40 -3.58 -2.12 -4.72
N TYR A 41 -4.88 -2.22 -4.98
CA TYR A 41 -5.87 -2.34 -3.93
C TYR A 41 -7.02 -3.29 -4.26
N LYS A 42 -7.74 -3.68 -3.22
CA LYS A 42 -9.04 -4.36 -3.32
C LYS A 42 -9.86 -4.08 -2.07
N GLU A 43 -11.11 -3.66 -2.26
CA GLU A 43 -12.09 -3.58 -1.18
C GLU A 43 -12.47 -4.99 -0.70
N THR A 44 -12.32 -5.22 0.61
CA THR A 44 -12.58 -6.51 1.26
C THR A 44 -13.83 -6.48 2.13
N TRP A 45 -14.25 -5.30 2.57
CA TRP A 45 -15.46 -5.11 3.35
C TRP A 45 -16.06 -3.72 3.12
N ARG A 46 -17.40 -3.68 3.07
CA ARG A 46 -18.21 -2.47 3.12
C ARG A 46 -19.35 -2.71 4.10
N GLY A 47 -19.41 -1.87 5.13
CA GLY A 47 -20.44 -1.95 6.16
C GLY A 47 -21.81 -1.49 5.66
N GLU A 48 -22.85 -1.85 6.42
CA GLU A 48 -24.21 -1.38 6.17
C GLU A 48 -24.27 0.15 6.10
N PRO A 49 -25.07 0.72 5.18
CA PRO A 49 -25.20 2.16 5.07
C PRO A 49 -25.97 2.76 6.24
N GLY A 50 -25.53 3.94 6.68
CA GLY A 50 -26.24 4.80 7.61
C GLY A 50 -27.44 5.49 6.97
N ALA A 51 -28.12 6.35 7.75
CA ALA A 51 -29.32 7.06 7.29
C ALA A 51 -29.05 8.03 6.12
N ASP A 52 -27.81 8.47 5.95
CA ASP A 52 -27.31 9.30 4.85
C ASP A 52 -26.87 8.49 3.62
N GLY A 53 -26.96 7.16 3.66
CA GLY A 53 -26.50 6.25 2.62
C GLY A 53 -25.01 5.94 2.68
N ARG A 54 -24.25 6.55 3.60
CA ARG A 54 -22.81 6.33 3.77
C ARG A 54 -22.56 5.00 4.46
N ALA A 55 -21.64 4.17 3.96
CA ALA A 55 -21.27 2.93 4.65
C ALA A 55 -20.74 3.23 6.06
N GLY A 56 -21.09 2.41 7.06
CA GLY A 56 -20.56 2.57 8.42
C GLY A 56 -19.03 2.40 8.51
N GLY A 57 -18.42 1.76 7.52
CA GLY A 57 -16.98 1.63 7.35
C GLY A 57 -16.64 0.88 6.06
N THR A 58 -15.40 0.97 5.61
CA THR A 58 -14.84 0.14 4.54
C THR A 58 -13.48 -0.38 4.94
N ALA A 59 -13.10 -1.53 4.41
CA ALA A 59 -11.73 -2.04 4.52
C ALA A 59 -11.21 -2.44 3.13
N ILE A 60 -9.93 -2.18 2.91
CA ILE A 60 -9.21 -2.59 1.71
C ILE A 60 -7.93 -3.34 2.10
N ILE A 61 -7.43 -4.15 1.17
CA ILE A 61 -6.03 -4.54 1.11
C ILE A 61 -5.33 -3.58 0.13
N PHE A 62 -4.15 -3.11 0.49
CA PHE A 62 -3.34 -2.19 -0.33
C PHE A 62 -1.87 -2.63 -0.37
N LEU A 63 -1.26 -2.57 -1.54
CA LEU A 63 0.13 -2.98 -1.79
C LEU A 63 0.85 -1.91 -2.62
N LEU A 64 2.07 -1.59 -2.18
CA LEU A 64 3.05 -0.83 -2.98
C LEU A 64 4.25 -1.72 -3.26
N ARG A 65 4.66 -1.81 -4.53
CA ARG A 65 5.94 -2.40 -4.92
C ARG A 65 7.07 -1.43 -4.56
N ALA A 66 8.29 -1.95 -4.46
CA ALA A 66 9.48 -1.11 -4.39
C ALA A 66 9.51 -0.14 -5.60
N GLY A 67 9.71 1.15 -5.32
CA GLY A 67 9.68 2.22 -6.32
C GLY A 67 8.29 2.78 -6.63
N GLU A 68 7.21 2.21 -6.09
CA GLU A 68 5.87 2.82 -6.15
C GLU A 68 5.59 3.72 -4.94
N ALA A 69 4.60 4.59 -5.08
CA ALA A 69 4.10 5.44 -4.00
C ALA A 69 2.57 5.59 -4.11
N SER A 70 1.93 5.79 -2.97
CA SER A 70 0.63 6.42 -2.84
C SER A 70 0.87 7.93 -2.79
N HIS A 71 0.39 8.64 -3.81
CA HIS A 71 0.58 10.09 -3.95
C HIS A 71 -0.24 10.85 -2.91
N TRP A 72 0.14 12.11 -2.66
CA TRP A 72 -0.56 12.97 -1.73
C TRP A 72 -2.05 13.05 -2.06
N HIS A 73 -2.88 12.65 -1.11
CA HIS A 73 -4.32 12.69 -1.21
C HIS A 73 -4.92 12.92 0.18
N ARG A 74 -6.23 13.18 0.23
CA ARG A 74 -7.00 13.24 1.48
C ARG A 74 -8.38 12.64 1.29
N VAL A 75 -8.95 12.20 2.39
CA VAL A 75 -10.29 11.61 2.45
C VAL A 75 -11.13 12.35 3.49
N ASP A 76 -12.44 12.43 3.23
CA ASP A 76 -13.40 13.12 4.10
C ASP A 76 -13.79 12.32 5.37
N ALA A 77 -12.96 11.36 5.76
CA ALA A 77 -13.16 10.42 6.86
C ALA A 77 -11.80 10.05 7.49
N SER A 78 -11.81 9.45 8.67
CA SER A 78 -10.56 8.97 9.28
C SER A 78 -10.15 7.62 8.67
N GLU A 79 -8.86 7.41 8.51
CA GLU A 79 -8.31 6.18 7.93
C GLU A 79 -7.22 5.57 8.83
N LEU A 80 -7.37 4.28 9.11
CA LEU A 80 -6.35 3.47 9.75
C LEU A 80 -5.56 2.71 8.69
N TRP A 81 -4.24 2.85 8.72
CA TRP A 81 -3.30 2.03 7.97
C TRP A 81 -2.77 0.95 8.91
N LEU A 82 -2.85 -0.32 8.54
CA LEU A 82 -2.41 -1.46 9.34
C LEU A 82 -1.38 -2.27 8.54
N TRP A 83 -0.13 -2.26 8.98
CA TRP A 83 0.92 -3.05 8.32
C TRP A 83 0.69 -4.54 8.51
N GLN A 84 0.87 -5.32 7.44
CA GLN A 84 0.63 -6.76 7.44
C GLN A 84 1.87 -7.57 7.04
N ALA A 85 2.59 -7.16 6.00
CA ALA A 85 3.74 -7.90 5.49
C ALA A 85 4.67 -7.03 4.62
N GLY A 86 5.84 -7.59 4.29
CA GLY A 86 6.82 -7.00 3.39
C GLY A 86 7.78 -6.03 4.07
N ASP A 87 8.21 -5.03 3.31
CA ASP A 87 9.08 -3.95 3.76
C ASP A 87 8.28 -2.95 4.62
N PRO A 88 8.94 -2.20 5.52
CA PRO A 88 8.29 -1.12 6.24
C PRO A 88 7.71 -0.07 5.29
N LEU A 89 6.68 0.65 5.73
CA LEU A 89 6.03 1.72 4.99
C LEU A 89 6.27 3.06 5.69
N GLU A 90 6.66 4.08 4.94
CA GLU A 90 6.66 5.46 5.40
C GLU A 90 5.28 6.07 5.12
N LEU A 91 4.55 6.45 6.16
CA LEU A 91 3.30 7.20 6.07
C LEU A 91 3.58 8.67 6.41
N ARG A 92 3.47 9.55 5.42
CA ARG A 92 3.66 11.01 5.54
C ARG A 92 2.31 11.69 5.67
N LEU A 93 2.19 12.61 6.61
CA LEU A 93 0.92 13.22 7.01
C LEU A 93 1.07 14.74 7.19
N ALA A 94 0.08 15.52 6.77
CA ALA A 94 0.06 16.96 6.95
C ALA A 94 -1.35 17.49 7.16
N ALA A 95 -1.56 18.26 8.23
CA ALA A 95 -2.86 18.83 8.59
C ALA A 95 -3.32 19.97 7.66
N SER A 96 -2.40 20.53 6.87
CA SER A 96 -2.70 21.61 5.95
C SER A 96 -1.80 21.56 4.72
N ASP A 97 -2.17 22.30 3.68
CA ASP A 97 -1.36 22.50 2.47
C ASP A 97 0.02 23.11 2.80
N ALA A 98 0.16 23.78 3.95
CA ALA A 98 1.40 24.39 4.41
C ALA A 98 2.24 23.47 5.34
N GLY A 99 1.81 22.23 5.56
CA GLY A 99 2.47 21.33 6.50
C GLY A 99 2.29 21.75 7.99
N PRO A 100 3.27 21.45 8.87
CA PRO A 100 4.46 20.65 8.60
C PRO A 100 4.10 19.20 8.28
N VAL A 101 4.96 18.52 7.50
CA VAL A 101 4.85 17.07 7.30
C VAL A 101 5.37 16.34 8.53
N ARG A 102 4.57 15.42 9.06
CA ARG A 102 4.99 14.42 10.05
C ARG A 102 5.02 13.04 9.41
N THR A 103 5.86 12.15 9.95
CA THR A 103 6.02 10.80 9.42
C THR A 103 5.77 9.75 10.49
N VAL A 104 5.12 8.66 10.10
CA VAL A 104 4.98 7.43 10.88
C VAL A 104 5.56 6.29 10.05
N THR A 105 6.52 5.54 10.59
CA THR A 105 7.03 4.33 9.93
C THR A 105 6.22 3.13 10.42
N LEU A 106 5.52 2.47 9.49
CA LEU A 106 4.76 1.27 9.76
C LEU A 106 5.58 0.02 9.44
N GLY A 107 5.61 -0.95 10.35
CA GLY A 107 6.37 -2.17 10.18
C GLY A 107 6.52 -2.98 11.46
N LYS A 108 7.22 -4.10 11.37
CA LYS A 108 7.33 -5.09 12.45
C LYS A 108 8.35 -4.74 13.54
N ASP A 109 9.30 -3.83 13.28
CA ASP A 109 10.42 -3.58 14.19
C ASP A 109 10.08 -2.51 15.25
N ILE A 110 9.31 -2.93 16.25
CA ILE A 110 8.83 -2.04 17.33
C ILE A 110 10.00 -1.49 18.16
N ALA A 111 11.09 -2.23 18.28
CA ALA A 111 12.25 -1.83 19.07
C ALA A 111 12.96 -0.59 18.47
N THR A 112 12.82 -0.36 17.16
CA THR A 112 13.36 0.82 16.47
C THR A 112 12.34 1.93 16.25
N GLY A 113 11.15 1.80 16.82
CA GLY A 113 10.09 2.82 16.76
C GLY A 113 9.11 2.67 15.60
N GLN A 114 9.15 1.56 14.85
CA GLN A 114 8.09 1.25 13.89
C GLN A 114 6.76 0.97 14.62
N GLN A 115 5.66 1.23 13.94
CA GLN A 115 4.31 0.99 14.46
C GLN A 115 3.58 -0.06 13.62
N LEU A 116 2.72 -0.86 14.23
CA LEU A 116 1.88 -1.79 13.46
C LEU A 116 0.75 -1.07 12.72
N GLN A 117 0.37 0.13 13.17
CA GLN A 117 -0.70 0.91 12.58
C GLN A 117 -0.43 2.42 12.64
N GLY A 118 -1.03 3.17 11.72
CA GLY A 118 -1.04 4.63 11.70
C GLY A 118 -2.45 5.16 11.51
N LEU A 119 -2.79 6.27 12.15
CA LEU A 119 -4.06 6.97 11.99
C LEU A 119 -3.87 8.24 11.18
N VAL A 120 -4.66 8.39 10.14
CA VAL A 120 -4.85 9.60 9.36
C VAL A 120 -6.17 10.22 9.78
N ALA A 121 -6.13 11.46 10.24
CA ALA A 121 -7.34 12.17 10.62
C ALA A 121 -8.15 12.53 9.37
N LYS A 122 -9.46 12.72 9.55
CA LYS A 122 -10.33 13.29 8.51
C LYS A 122 -9.71 14.56 7.90
N ASP A 123 -9.74 14.63 6.57
CA ASP A 123 -9.24 15.74 5.74
C ASP A 123 -7.71 15.99 5.85
N GLU A 124 -6.96 15.16 6.58
CA GLU A 124 -5.50 15.24 6.66
C GLU A 124 -4.88 14.73 5.34
N TRP A 125 -3.90 15.47 4.81
CA TRP A 125 -3.13 15.00 3.67
C TRP A 125 -2.31 13.79 4.08
N GLN A 126 -2.29 12.77 3.21
CA GLN A 126 -1.53 11.55 3.38
C GLN A 126 -0.82 11.15 2.09
N ALA A 127 0.38 10.60 2.23
CA ALA A 127 1.13 9.93 1.17
C ALA A 127 1.89 8.76 1.78
N ALA A 128 2.13 7.71 1.00
CA ALA A 128 2.83 6.53 1.48
C ALA A 128 3.83 5.97 0.47
N ARG A 129 4.92 5.40 0.95
CA ARG A 129 5.90 4.67 0.13
C ARG A 129 6.62 3.60 0.94
N PRO A 130 7.17 2.55 0.32
CA PRO A 130 8.10 1.64 1.00
C PRO A 130 9.27 2.42 1.63
N PHE A 131 9.73 1.96 2.80
CA PHE A 131 10.76 2.62 3.61
C PHE A 131 11.99 1.74 3.81
N GLY A 132 13.17 2.34 3.64
CA GLY A 132 14.46 1.66 3.76
C GLY A 132 14.86 0.90 2.50
N GLU A 133 15.95 0.15 2.59
CA GLU A 133 16.42 -0.72 1.50
C GLU A 133 15.41 -1.87 1.27
N PRO A 134 14.98 -2.12 0.03
CA PRO A 134 14.02 -3.19 -0.27
C PRO A 134 14.57 -4.56 0.12
N GLN A 135 13.85 -5.29 0.97
CA GLN A 135 14.19 -6.67 1.34
C GLN A 135 13.22 -7.66 0.69
N HIS A 136 11.95 -7.29 0.62
CA HIS A 136 10.88 -8.08 0.01
C HIS A 136 10.45 -7.52 -1.34
N GLY A 137 10.67 -6.21 -1.58
CA GLY A 137 10.29 -5.55 -2.83
C GLY A 137 8.83 -5.12 -2.87
N TYR A 138 8.12 -5.17 -1.74
CA TYR A 138 6.77 -4.64 -1.57
C TYR A 138 6.50 -4.32 -0.10
N THR A 139 5.47 -3.53 0.16
CA THR A 139 4.82 -3.40 1.45
C THR A 139 3.33 -3.68 1.30
N LEU A 140 2.76 -4.44 2.23
CA LEU A 140 1.35 -4.84 2.24
C LEU A 140 0.69 -4.32 3.51
N VAL A 141 -0.42 -3.63 3.34
CA VAL A 141 -1.23 -3.08 4.43
C VAL A 141 -2.70 -3.40 4.23
N SER A 142 -3.48 -3.32 5.31
CA SER A 142 -4.92 -3.07 5.23
C SER A 142 -5.19 -1.62 5.55
N CYS A 143 -6.18 -1.01 4.89
CA CYS A 143 -6.69 0.29 5.30
C CYS A 143 -8.16 0.18 5.70
N VAL A 144 -8.55 0.87 6.77
CA VAL A 144 -9.94 0.93 7.26
C VAL A 144 -10.36 2.38 7.36
N VAL A 145 -11.44 2.73 6.66
CA VAL A 145 -11.97 4.10 6.61
C VAL A 145 -13.31 4.15 7.35
N VAL A 146 -13.47 5.10 8.26
CA VAL A 146 -14.69 5.30 9.06
C VAL A 146 -15.05 6.80 9.14
N PRO A 147 -16.24 7.24 8.68
CA PRO A 147 -17.23 6.45 7.93
C PRO A 147 -16.65 5.89 6.62
N GLY A 148 -17.25 4.83 6.08
CA GLY A 148 -16.66 4.05 4.98
C GLY A 148 -16.38 4.88 3.74
N PHE A 149 -15.32 4.58 2.99
CA PHE A 149 -14.78 5.36 1.87
C PHE A 149 -15.80 5.67 0.75
N ASP A 150 -15.68 6.88 0.15
CA ASP A 150 -16.36 7.35 -1.08
C ASP A 150 -15.32 7.99 -1.96
N PHE A 151 -15.49 7.85 -3.26
CA PHE A 151 -14.76 8.68 -4.21
C PHE A 151 -15.22 10.15 -4.16
N ALA A 152 -16.47 10.44 -3.78
CA ALA A 152 -16.93 11.82 -3.60
C ALA A 152 -16.18 12.58 -2.50
N GLY A 153 -15.62 11.86 -1.51
CA GLY A 153 -14.83 12.41 -0.41
C GLY A 153 -13.32 12.34 -0.63
N PHE A 154 -12.87 11.80 -1.76
CA PHE A 154 -11.46 11.61 -2.08
C PHE A 154 -10.93 12.78 -2.91
N THR A 155 -9.80 13.36 -2.50
CA THR A 155 -9.08 14.39 -3.26
C THR A 155 -7.64 13.96 -3.48
N LEU A 156 -7.24 13.79 -4.73
CA LEU A 156 -5.85 13.58 -5.13
C LEU A 156 -5.18 14.93 -5.42
N ALA A 157 -3.98 15.14 -4.88
CA ALA A 157 -3.19 16.33 -5.17
C ALA A 157 -2.70 16.33 -6.64
N PRO A 158 -2.41 17.51 -7.23
CA PRO A 158 -1.75 17.58 -8.53
C PRO A 158 -0.42 16.82 -8.53
N GLU A 159 -0.01 16.32 -9.70
CA GLU A 159 1.28 15.66 -9.86
C GLU A 159 2.43 16.59 -9.40
N GLY A 160 3.35 16.06 -8.61
CA GLY A 160 4.49 16.80 -8.06
C GLY A 160 4.16 17.77 -6.92
N TRP A 161 2.89 17.87 -6.51
CA TRP A 161 2.52 18.65 -5.33
C TRP A 161 2.96 17.94 -4.05
N GLU A 162 3.46 18.72 -3.09
CA GLU A 162 3.64 18.31 -1.71
C GLU A 162 3.35 19.50 -0.77
N PRO A 163 2.96 19.24 0.50
CA PRO A 163 2.76 20.30 1.47
C PRO A 163 4.03 21.16 1.63
N GLN A 164 3.90 22.48 1.47
CA GLN A 164 5.01 23.42 1.52
C GLN A 164 5.11 24.07 2.89
N ALA A 165 6.17 23.77 3.65
CA ALA A 165 6.46 24.41 4.94
C ALA A 165 6.85 25.90 4.79
#